data_AF-A0A9P4PII4-F1
#
_entry.id   AF-A0A9P4PII4-F1
#
_cell.length_a   1.000
_cell.length_b   1.000
_cell.length_c   1.000
_cell.angle_alpha   90.00
_cell.angle_beta   90.00
_cell.angle_gamma   90.00
#
_symmetry.space_group_name_H-M   'P 1'
#
loop_
_entity.id
_entity.type
_entity.pdbx_description
1 polymer ?
#
loop_
_entity_poly.entity_id
_entity_poly.type
_entity_poly.pdbx_seq_one_letter_code
_entity_poly.pdbx_strand_id
1 'polypeptide(L)'
;MCEQQNQHHPVRDVQGHRVVENAPRSQKKFCSDTEDWCCIPFACYVRDLGGIHPAHGTPAACTVSSHVAAPKPLVTSQYWVDNLTSPIRFFDTLTRPEKVESLPLRLVCGAIADLIEIGPHATLRRPIKDIVSSIRYHSVLERSKAPTLTLRELVGALFSYGHHVSVAASNGQARGIIPPLTNCPPYPFDHSKRHWTESRLSKDYRLRQRLSGYMLGVPASDWNPLQPSWRYWLCTETMPWLANHVVNGVAVCPGAGMVVMALESVKQMAVAKSRVVSGFLVKDAQFISPIPVKEDFQNSSEAVAEVRSIQNVHEKDSASYEVRVFLFTDARVRRSGSSSDWVDEDSRSRMEAKDQVDSAFASCVKPTNSRSFYEFCRESGIQYGPSFRLLSNIAWDSHYYDPSLSPPDADHSQVILGMNTPRDHYARGEPIPLHLKRPLFAHFNVPRSNTKLGFPSLTPSSETNLWQFFQEAHDIQERSAIVVKAIRHKLAHALGKELEDIHTGPSLSDQGVDSLMAMELRNTISYEFNVSVAVFEMMDAADLDQVGILVAKKVQH
;
A
#
# COMPACT_ATOMS: atom_id res chain seq x y z
N MET A 1 9.81 -43.20 -70.60
CA MET A 1 8.34 -43.32 -70.67
C MET A 1 7.96 -44.78 -70.48
N CYS A 2 7.54 -45.13 -69.27
CA CYS A 2 6.54 -46.16 -68.99
C CYS A 2 6.18 -46.02 -67.50
N GLU A 3 5.25 -45.10 -67.21
CA GLU A 3 4.54 -45.08 -65.94
C GLU A 3 3.72 -46.36 -65.85
N GLN A 4 4.05 -47.26 -64.94
CA GLN A 4 3.08 -48.24 -64.45
C GLN A 4 2.35 -47.60 -63.28
N GLN A 5 1.14 -47.11 -63.56
CA GLN A 5 0.14 -46.82 -62.55
C GLN A 5 -0.23 -48.12 -61.83
N ASN A 6 0.25 -48.32 -60.61
CA ASN A 6 -0.33 -49.31 -59.71
C ASN A 6 -1.68 -48.76 -59.20
N GLN A 7 -2.75 -49.03 -59.95
CA GLN A 7 -4.11 -48.86 -59.44
C GLN A 7 -4.36 -49.95 -58.39
N HIS A 8 -4.36 -49.59 -57.11
CA HIS A 8 -4.81 -50.47 -56.03
C HIS A 8 -6.34 -50.50 -56.00
N HIS A 9 -6.95 -51.57 -56.53
CA HIS A 9 -8.31 -51.93 -56.19
C HIS A 9 -8.36 -52.49 -54.75
N PRO A 10 -9.36 -52.13 -53.93
CA PRO A 10 -9.48 -52.68 -52.59
C PRO A 10 -9.81 -54.17 -52.66
N VAL A 11 -8.84 -55.02 -52.35
CA VAL A 11 -9.08 -56.45 -52.13
C VAL A 11 -9.96 -56.58 -50.90
N ARG A 12 -11.11 -57.25 -51.05
CA ARG A 12 -11.98 -57.65 -49.94
C ARG A 12 -11.83 -59.15 -49.73
N ASP A 13 -11.86 -59.60 -48.48
CA ASP A 13 -11.89 -61.04 -48.21
C ASP A 13 -13.24 -61.65 -48.62
N VAL A 14 -13.35 -62.98 -48.53
CA VAL A 14 -14.56 -63.75 -48.87
C VAL A 14 -15.79 -63.33 -48.02
N GLN A 15 -15.58 -62.57 -46.93
CA GLN A 15 -16.61 -62.05 -46.02
C GLN A 15 -16.85 -60.53 -46.17
N GLY A 16 -16.21 -59.85 -47.13
CA GLY A 16 -16.47 -58.45 -47.46
C GLY A 16 -15.75 -57.42 -46.59
N HIS A 17 -14.80 -57.82 -45.74
CA HIS A 17 -13.98 -56.88 -44.95
C HIS A 17 -12.93 -56.17 -45.82
N ARG A 18 -12.64 -54.90 -45.52
CA ARG A 18 -11.54 -54.16 -46.19
C ARG A 18 -10.19 -54.73 -45.75
N VAL A 19 -9.41 -55.26 -46.70
CA VAL A 19 -8.03 -55.65 -46.46
C VAL A 19 -7.14 -54.41 -46.45
N VAL A 20 -6.28 -54.27 -45.44
CA VAL A 20 -5.29 -53.19 -45.35
C VAL A 20 -4.02 -53.63 -46.08
N GLU A 21 -3.77 -53.06 -47.25
CA GLU A 21 -2.56 -53.35 -48.03
C GLU A 21 -1.64 -52.12 -48.02
N ASN A 22 -0.50 -52.24 -47.34
CA ASN A 22 0.58 -51.25 -47.38
C ASN A 22 1.85 -51.98 -47.84
N ALA A 23 2.22 -51.82 -49.11
CA ALA A 23 3.39 -52.51 -49.67
C ALA A 23 4.70 -51.89 -49.15
N PRO A 24 5.56 -52.64 -48.41
CA PRO A 24 6.91 -52.18 -48.12
C PRO A 24 7.70 -52.05 -49.42
N ARG A 25 8.61 -51.06 -49.50
CA ARG A 25 9.53 -50.95 -50.64
C ARG A 25 10.59 -52.06 -50.53
N SER A 26 10.34 -53.20 -51.15
CA SER A 26 11.36 -54.24 -51.34
C SER A 26 11.40 -54.69 -52.79
N GLN A 27 12.61 -54.84 -53.34
CA GLN A 27 12.84 -55.44 -54.65
C GLN A 27 12.94 -56.98 -54.59
N LYS A 28 12.98 -57.56 -53.37
CA LYS A 28 13.10 -59.01 -53.10
C LYS A 28 12.11 -59.47 -52.03
N LYS A 29 11.74 -60.76 -52.03
CA LYS A 29 10.86 -61.35 -51.02
C LYS A 29 11.69 -62.02 -49.92
N PHE A 30 11.82 -61.35 -48.79
CA PHE A 30 12.40 -61.92 -47.57
C PHE A 30 11.39 -62.82 -46.85
N CYS A 31 11.87 -63.73 -45.99
CA CYS A 31 11.07 -64.72 -45.25
C CYS A 31 10.26 -65.66 -46.16
N SER A 32 10.87 -66.12 -47.26
CA SER A 32 10.24 -67.04 -48.22
C SER A 32 11.24 -68.07 -48.75
N ASP A 33 10.75 -69.24 -49.17
CA ASP A 33 11.54 -70.37 -49.70
C ASP A 33 12.41 -70.02 -50.94
N THR A 34 12.26 -68.81 -51.49
CA THR A 34 13.02 -68.34 -52.65
C THR A 34 14.45 -67.88 -52.32
N GLU A 35 14.83 -67.75 -51.04
CA GLU A 35 16.15 -67.25 -50.61
C GLU A 35 17.14 -68.33 -50.12
N ASP A 36 16.75 -69.61 -50.07
CA ASP A 36 17.58 -70.71 -49.56
C ASP A 36 18.96 -70.82 -50.25
N TRP A 37 19.04 -70.46 -51.53
CA TRP A 37 20.28 -70.55 -52.32
C TRP A 37 21.34 -69.49 -51.95
N CYS A 38 20.93 -68.36 -51.37
CA CYS A 38 21.85 -67.31 -50.93
C CYS A 38 22.33 -67.49 -49.47
N CYS A 39 21.72 -68.43 -48.73
CA CYS A 39 21.91 -68.57 -47.30
C CYS A 39 23.26 -69.19 -46.93
N ILE A 40 23.76 -70.16 -47.71
CA ILE A 40 25.04 -70.84 -47.41
C ILE A 40 26.25 -69.88 -47.55
N PRO A 41 26.41 -69.11 -48.66
CA PRO A 41 27.48 -68.13 -48.77
C PRO A 41 27.38 -67.03 -47.71
N PHE A 42 26.15 -66.58 -47.40
CA PHE A 42 25.91 -65.57 -46.36
C PHE A 42 26.30 -66.08 -44.96
N ALA A 43 25.95 -67.32 -44.62
CA ALA A 43 26.32 -67.95 -43.35
C ALA A 43 27.84 -68.08 -43.17
N CYS A 44 28.55 -68.48 -44.23
CA CYS A 44 30.00 -68.54 -44.25
C CYS A 44 30.61 -67.15 -44.06
N TYR A 45 30.12 -66.15 -44.79
CA TYR A 45 30.58 -64.77 -44.68
C TYR A 45 30.38 -64.18 -43.28
N VAL A 46 29.20 -64.39 -42.67
CA VAL A 46 28.93 -63.92 -41.29
C VAL A 46 29.82 -64.62 -40.27
N ARG A 47 30.15 -65.90 -40.50
CA ARG A 47 31.09 -66.64 -39.64
C ARG A 47 32.52 -66.08 -39.72
N ASP A 48 32.93 -65.66 -40.91
CA ASP A 48 34.28 -65.12 -41.17
C ASP A 48 34.46 -63.68 -40.65
N LEU A 49 33.37 -62.92 -40.45
CA LEU A 49 33.38 -61.56 -39.90
C LEU A 49 33.75 -61.47 -38.40
N GLY A 50 33.95 -62.61 -37.72
CA GLY A 50 34.20 -62.67 -36.28
C GLY A 50 32.91 -62.53 -35.46
N GLY A 51 32.79 -63.33 -34.39
CA GLY A 51 31.56 -63.45 -33.60
C GLY A 51 31.05 -62.10 -33.07
N ILE A 52 29.81 -61.76 -33.41
CA ILE A 52 29.12 -60.59 -32.86
C ILE A 52 28.79 -60.89 -31.40
N HIS A 53 29.47 -60.24 -30.47
CA HIS A 53 29.18 -60.39 -29.04
C HIS A 53 28.18 -59.33 -28.58
N PRO A 54 27.05 -59.70 -27.94
CA PRO A 54 26.13 -58.72 -27.38
C PRO A 54 26.81 -57.95 -26.24
N ALA A 55 26.54 -56.64 -26.16
CA ALA A 55 26.96 -55.84 -25.03
C ALA A 55 26.36 -56.40 -23.72
N HIS A 56 27.17 -56.55 -22.68
CA HIS A 56 26.72 -57.07 -21.40
C HIS A 56 25.62 -56.19 -20.79
N GLY A 57 24.50 -56.78 -20.39
CA GLY A 57 23.52 -56.16 -19.49
C GLY A 57 22.26 -55.54 -20.14
N THR A 58 22.12 -55.51 -21.47
CA THR A 58 20.86 -55.07 -22.10
C THR A 58 19.97 -56.27 -22.42
N PRO A 59 18.76 -56.36 -21.85
CA PRO A 59 17.83 -57.42 -22.18
C PRO A 59 17.30 -57.31 -23.62
N ALA A 60 17.34 -58.41 -24.38
CA ALA A 60 16.90 -58.47 -25.77
C ALA A 60 15.91 -59.62 -25.99
N ALA A 61 14.89 -59.39 -26.83
CA ALA A 61 13.93 -60.40 -27.26
C ALA A 61 14.16 -60.76 -28.73
N CYS A 62 14.09 -62.05 -29.06
CA CYS A 62 14.28 -62.53 -30.43
C CYS A 62 12.92 -62.67 -31.14
N THR A 63 12.76 -61.96 -32.26
CA THR A 63 11.55 -61.98 -33.08
C THR A 63 11.45 -63.17 -34.04
N VAL A 64 12.53 -63.96 -34.22
CA VAL A 64 12.56 -65.11 -35.13
C VAL A 64 12.03 -66.38 -34.44
N SER A 65 12.49 -66.65 -33.21
CA SER A 65 12.16 -67.88 -32.47
C SER A 65 11.02 -67.72 -31.46
N SER A 66 10.49 -66.50 -31.26
CA SER A 66 9.49 -66.15 -30.21
C SER A 66 9.88 -66.53 -28.77
N HIS A 67 11.14 -66.94 -28.56
CA HIS A 67 11.74 -67.17 -27.25
C HIS A 67 12.72 -66.04 -26.93
N VAL A 68 12.89 -65.73 -25.65
CA VAL A 68 14.00 -64.86 -25.24
C VAL A 68 15.29 -65.60 -25.55
N ALA A 69 16.00 -65.08 -26.53
CA ALA A 69 17.37 -65.48 -26.75
C ALA A 69 18.15 -65.07 -25.50
N ALA A 70 18.64 -66.05 -24.72
CA ALA A 70 19.86 -65.83 -23.96
C ALA A 70 20.89 -65.19 -24.92
N PRO A 71 21.91 -64.44 -24.50
CA PRO A 71 22.85 -63.78 -25.42
C PRO A 71 23.61 -64.70 -26.41
N LYS A 72 23.41 -66.02 -26.38
CA LYS A 72 24.11 -67.05 -27.18
C LYS A 72 23.64 -67.19 -28.66
N PRO A 73 22.35 -67.14 -29.05
CA PRO A 73 21.92 -67.30 -30.44
C PRO A 73 22.31 -66.12 -31.35
N LEU A 74 22.36 -64.88 -30.83
CA LEU A 74 22.72 -63.68 -31.61
C LEU A 74 24.17 -63.70 -32.14
N VAL A 75 25.02 -64.52 -31.51
CA VAL A 75 26.45 -64.71 -31.85
C VAL A 75 26.61 -65.72 -33.00
N THR A 76 25.62 -66.58 -33.24
CA THR A 76 25.73 -67.67 -34.21
C THR A 76 25.35 -67.18 -35.61
N SER A 77 26.17 -67.48 -36.63
CA SER A 77 25.88 -67.14 -38.03
C SER A 77 24.52 -67.65 -38.51
N GLN A 78 24.06 -68.79 -37.97
CA GLN A 78 22.75 -69.38 -38.28
C GLN A 78 21.58 -68.48 -37.89
N TYR A 79 21.66 -67.71 -36.80
CA TYR A 79 20.59 -66.79 -36.42
C TYR A 79 20.33 -65.73 -37.49
N TRP A 80 21.39 -65.21 -38.11
CA TRP A 80 21.28 -64.19 -39.15
C TRP A 80 20.70 -64.76 -40.45
N VAL A 81 20.95 -66.04 -40.73
CA VAL A 81 20.28 -66.78 -41.81
C VAL A 81 18.80 -66.92 -41.47
N ASP A 82 18.48 -67.43 -40.29
CA ASP A 82 17.11 -67.64 -39.85
C ASP A 82 16.30 -66.32 -39.81
N ASN A 83 16.92 -65.20 -39.50
CA ASN A 83 16.28 -63.88 -39.52
C ASN A 83 15.86 -63.42 -40.93
N LEU A 84 16.51 -63.93 -41.98
CA LEU A 84 16.17 -63.62 -43.37
C LEU A 84 15.20 -64.65 -43.96
N THR A 85 15.29 -65.92 -43.56
CA THR A 85 14.50 -67.01 -44.13
C THR A 85 13.23 -67.35 -43.37
N SER A 86 13.24 -67.22 -42.05
CA SER A 86 12.11 -67.61 -41.19
C SER A 86 11.11 -66.45 -41.00
N PRO A 87 9.83 -66.75 -40.76
CA PRO A 87 8.81 -65.72 -40.52
C PRO A 87 9.05 -64.97 -39.19
N ILE A 88 8.98 -63.63 -39.25
CA ILE A 88 9.17 -62.76 -38.08
C ILE A 88 7.91 -62.75 -37.20
N ARG A 89 8.03 -63.26 -35.97
CA ARG A 89 6.96 -63.38 -34.96
C ARG A 89 6.83 -62.13 -34.07
N PHE A 90 6.68 -60.95 -34.68
CA PHE A 90 6.63 -59.67 -33.97
C PHE A 90 5.46 -59.55 -32.99
N PHE A 91 4.26 -60.02 -33.37
CA PHE A 91 3.07 -60.01 -32.51
C PHE A 91 3.27 -60.85 -31.24
N ASP A 92 3.80 -62.07 -31.38
CA ASP A 92 4.07 -62.95 -30.25
C ASP A 92 5.08 -62.32 -29.28
N THR A 93 6.12 -61.64 -29.80
CA THR A 93 7.12 -60.99 -28.93
C THR A 93 6.56 -59.83 -28.10
N LEU A 94 5.54 -59.12 -28.59
CA LEU A 94 4.92 -58.02 -27.85
C LEU A 94 3.81 -58.49 -26.89
N THR A 95 3.16 -59.62 -27.18
CA THR A 95 1.97 -60.11 -26.45
C THR A 95 2.26 -61.23 -25.46
N ARG A 96 3.35 -62.00 -25.61
CA ARG A 96 3.70 -63.15 -24.75
C ARG A 96 4.97 -62.94 -23.91
N PRO A 97 4.93 -62.11 -22.86
CA PRO A 97 6.06 -61.96 -21.94
C PRO A 97 6.15 -63.08 -20.87
N GLU A 98 5.20 -64.02 -20.83
CA GLU A 98 5.00 -64.93 -19.69
C GLU A 98 6.04 -66.06 -19.53
N LYS A 99 6.87 -66.36 -20.53
CA LYS A 99 7.90 -67.44 -20.43
C LYS A 99 9.29 -66.96 -20.01
N VAL A 100 9.41 -65.75 -19.48
CA VAL A 100 10.71 -65.13 -19.22
C VAL A 100 10.79 -64.67 -17.77
N GLU A 101 11.19 -65.57 -16.89
CA GLU A 101 11.41 -65.27 -15.47
C GLU A 101 12.54 -64.26 -15.22
N SER A 102 13.32 -63.91 -16.24
CA SER A 102 14.51 -63.06 -16.14
C SER A 102 14.46 -61.73 -16.91
N LEU A 103 13.32 -61.36 -17.54
CA LEU A 103 13.17 -60.07 -18.22
C LEU A 103 11.97 -59.27 -17.69
N PRO A 104 12.13 -57.98 -17.34
CA PRO A 104 11.02 -57.11 -16.94
C PRO A 104 10.22 -56.59 -18.16
N LEU A 105 10.17 -57.33 -19.26
CA LEU A 105 9.47 -56.90 -20.50
C LEU A 105 7.98 -57.26 -20.45
N ARG A 106 7.26 -56.89 -19.38
CA ARG A 106 5.79 -56.98 -19.35
C ARG A 106 5.19 -55.74 -20.04
N LEU A 107 5.11 -55.75 -21.37
CA LEU A 107 4.42 -54.70 -22.14
C LEU A 107 2.92 -54.64 -21.85
N VAL A 108 2.29 -55.77 -21.52
CA VAL A 108 0.83 -55.88 -21.37
C VAL A 108 0.36 -55.57 -19.94
N CYS A 109 1.27 -55.48 -18.95
CA CYS A 109 0.90 -55.30 -17.53
C CYS A 109 1.58 -54.10 -16.82
N GLY A 110 2.01 -53.08 -17.55
CA GLY A 110 2.35 -51.77 -16.95
C GLY A 110 3.79 -51.55 -16.48
N ALA A 111 4.76 -52.37 -16.91
CA ALA A 111 6.17 -52.14 -16.57
C ALA A 111 6.88 -51.14 -17.51
N ILE A 112 6.38 -50.96 -18.74
CA ILE A 112 6.99 -50.09 -19.75
C ILE A 112 6.01 -48.97 -20.11
N ALA A 113 6.40 -47.72 -19.84
CA ALA A 113 5.57 -46.54 -20.10
C ALA A 113 5.76 -45.94 -21.50
N ASP A 114 6.94 -46.14 -22.11
CA ASP A 114 7.32 -45.57 -23.40
C ASP A 114 8.01 -46.60 -24.29
N LEU A 115 7.65 -46.63 -25.57
CA LEU A 115 8.27 -47.44 -26.62
C LEU A 115 8.91 -46.53 -27.66
N ILE A 116 10.18 -46.78 -27.97
CA ILE A 116 10.96 -45.98 -28.92
C ILE A 116 11.27 -46.85 -30.15
N GLU A 117 10.77 -46.46 -31.32
CA GLU A 117 11.13 -47.07 -32.60
C GLU A 117 12.43 -46.46 -33.13
N ILE A 118 13.47 -47.29 -33.20
CA ILE A 118 14.76 -46.93 -33.80
C ILE A 118 14.73 -47.35 -35.28
N GLY A 119 14.56 -46.36 -36.15
CA GLY A 119 14.51 -46.57 -37.59
C GLY A 119 14.47 -45.25 -38.35
N PRO A 120 14.58 -45.29 -39.69
CA PRO A 120 14.53 -44.10 -40.54
C PRO A 120 13.13 -43.45 -40.61
N HIS A 121 12.11 -44.18 -40.19
CA HIS A 121 10.73 -43.72 -40.11
C HIS A 121 9.91 -44.61 -39.16
N ALA A 122 8.77 -44.09 -38.70
CA ALA A 122 7.81 -44.74 -37.81
C ALA A 122 6.95 -45.80 -38.54
N THR A 123 7.58 -46.82 -39.11
CA THR A 123 6.90 -47.86 -39.89
C THR A 123 6.07 -48.79 -39.02
N LEU A 124 6.49 -49.05 -37.77
CA LEU A 124 5.79 -49.96 -36.85
C LEU A 124 4.75 -49.25 -35.97
N ARG A 125 4.61 -47.92 -36.07
CA ARG A 125 3.66 -47.11 -35.26
C ARG A 125 2.25 -47.66 -35.25
N ARG A 126 1.69 -47.97 -36.42
CA ARG A 126 0.31 -48.46 -36.55
C ARG A 126 0.17 -49.89 -35.99
N PRO A 127 0.98 -50.88 -36.43
CA PRO A 127 0.97 -52.21 -35.84
C PRO A 127 1.14 -52.21 -34.32
N ILE A 128 2.04 -51.40 -33.76
CA ILE A 128 2.28 -51.34 -32.32
C ILE A 128 1.06 -50.77 -31.58
N LYS A 129 0.42 -49.71 -32.10
CA LYS A 129 -0.80 -49.15 -31.50
C LYS A 129 -1.99 -50.10 -31.56
N ASP A 130 -2.08 -50.92 -32.61
CA ASP A 130 -3.12 -51.93 -32.76
C ASP A 130 -2.92 -53.10 -31.76
N ILE A 131 -1.65 -53.41 -31.39
CA ILE A 131 -1.30 -54.46 -30.43
C ILE A 131 -1.32 -53.96 -28.98
N VAL A 132 -0.84 -52.75 -28.73
CA VAL A 132 -0.68 -52.15 -27.39
C VAL A 132 -1.22 -50.72 -27.39
N SER A 133 -2.40 -50.52 -26.80
CA SER A 133 -3.11 -49.24 -26.82
C SER A 133 -2.70 -48.27 -25.69
N SER A 134 -2.08 -48.78 -24.61
CA SER A 134 -1.80 -48.02 -23.39
C SER A 134 -0.37 -47.48 -23.28
N ILE A 135 0.47 -47.63 -24.30
CA ILE A 135 1.88 -47.23 -24.30
C ILE A 135 2.13 -45.94 -25.08
N ARG A 136 2.98 -45.06 -24.54
CA ARG A 136 3.45 -43.87 -25.29
C ARG A 136 4.44 -44.32 -26.35
N TYR A 137 4.09 -44.10 -27.61
CA TYR A 137 4.93 -44.49 -28.74
C TYR A 137 5.73 -43.27 -29.24
N HIS A 138 7.03 -43.47 -29.48
CA HIS A 138 7.95 -42.48 -30.02
C HIS A 138 8.72 -43.05 -31.21
N SER A 139 9.09 -42.18 -32.17
CA SER A 139 9.98 -42.55 -33.28
C SER A 139 11.22 -41.68 -33.24
N VAL A 140 12.40 -42.26 -33.47
CA VAL A 140 13.65 -41.49 -33.49
C VAL A 140 13.72 -40.57 -34.72
N LEU A 141 13.33 -41.10 -35.89
CA LEU A 141 13.32 -40.36 -37.15
C LEU A 141 11.94 -40.42 -37.80
N GLU A 142 11.61 -39.39 -38.55
CA GLU A 142 10.41 -39.35 -39.38
C GLU A 142 10.75 -38.93 -40.81
N ARG A 143 10.11 -39.58 -41.77
CA ARG A 143 10.26 -39.26 -43.18
C ARG A 143 9.90 -37.79 -43.41
N SER A 144 10.70 -37.12 -44.24
CA SER A 144 10.51 -35.71 -44.60
C SER A 144 10.69 -34.71 -43.44
N LYS A 145 11.29 -35.12 -42.32
CA LYS A 145 11.72 -34.23 -41.24
C LYS A 145 13.23 -34.24 -41.06
N ALA A 146 13.78 -33.13 -40.54
CA ALA A 146 15.20 -33.04 -40.23
C ALA A 146 15.56 -34.01 -39.09
N PRO A 147 16.55 -34.92 -39.27
CA PRO A 147 16.91 -35.93 -38.26
C PRO A 147 17.31 -35.35 -36.90
N THR A 148 18.00 -34.21 -36.90
CA THR A 148 18.45 -33.52 -35.67
C THR A 148 17.29 -32.96 -34.88
N LEU A 149 16.25 -32.48 -35.56
CA LEU A 149 15.05 -31.94 -34.94
C LEU A 149 14.24 -33.07 -34.28
N THR A 150 13.93 -34.15 -35.01
CA THR A 150 13.14 -35.27 -34.47
C THR A 150 13.83 -35.95 -33.29
N LEU A 151 15.16 -36.09 -33.35
CA LEU A 151 15.94 -36.62 -32.23
C LEU A 151 15.89 -35.69 -30.99
N ARG A 152 16.00 -34.37 -31.19
CA ARG A 152 15.93 -33.40 -30.08
C ARG A 152 14.54 -33.31 -29.47
N GLU A 153 13.49 -33.37 -30.30
CA GLU A 153 12.10 -33.48 -29.84
C GLU A 153 11.90 -34.73 -28.98
N LEU A 154 12.42 -35.88 -29.42
CA LEU A 154 12.39 -37.13 -28.66
C LEU A 154 13.08 -36.98 -27.30
N VAL A 155 14.31 -36.46 -27.28
CA VAL A 155 15.05 -36.24 -26.02
C VAL A 155 14.31 -35.27 -25.10
N GLY A 156 13.75 -34.18 -25.64
CA GLY A 156 12.97 -33.21 -24.88
C GLY A 156 11.67 -33.79 -24.30
N ALA A 157 10.97 -34.63 -25.06
CA ALA A 157 9.79 -35.36 -24.59
C ALA A 157 10.16 -36.35 -23.48
N LEU A 158 11.20 -37.17 -23.67
CA LEU A 158 11.67 -38.11 -22.66
C LEU A 158 12.08 -37.41 -21.36
N PHE A 159 12.80 -36.28 -21.47
CA PHE A 159 13.17 -35.44 -20.33
C PHE A 159 11.93 -34.89 -19.60
N SER A 160 10.94 -34.39 -20.34
CA SER A 160 9.69 -33.85 -19.77
C SER A 160 8.84 -34.91 -19.07
N TYR A 161 8.97 -36.18 -19.45
CA TYR A 161 8.35 -37.31 -18.77
C TYR A 161 9.16 -37.86 -17.60
N GLY A 162 10.34 -37.29 -17.32
CA GLY A 162 11.19 -37.68 -16.19
C GLY A 162 12.15 -38.84 -16.48
N HIS A 163 12.35 -39.23 -17.75
CA HIS A 163 13.36 -40.24 -18.10
C HIS A 163 14.78 -39.68 -17.90
N HIS A 164 15.72 -40.56 -17.53
CA HIS A 164 17.13 -40.22 -17.40
C HIS A 164 17.82 -40.09 -18.77
N VAL A 165 17.55 -38.98 -19.46
CA VAL A 165 18.22 -38.61 -20.71
C VAL A 165 19.09 -37.37 -20.50
N SER A 166 20.27 -37.35 -21.13
CA SER A 166 21.15 -36.18 -21.05
C SER A 166 20.83 -35.18 -22.15
N VAL A 167 20.08 -34.13 -21.79
CA VAL A 167 19.82 -32.98 -22.68
C VAL A 167 21.15 -32.32 -23.07
N ALA A 168 22.10 -32.23 -22.14
CA ALA A 168 23.44 -31.71 -22.41
C ALA A 168 24.17 -32.53 -23.48
N ALA A 169 24.13 -33.87 -23.42
CA ALA A 169 24.74 -34.72 -24.46
C ALA A 169 24.10 -34.51 -25.84
N SER A 170 22.77 -34.38 -25.89
CA SER A 170 22.02 -34.07 -27.13
C SER A 170 22.39 -32.71 -27.75
N ASN A 171 22.75 -31.74 -26.89
CA ASN A 171 23.22 -30.42 -27.30
C ASN A 171 24.73 -30.40 -27.66
N GLY A 172 25.44 -31.54 -27.63
CA GLY A 172 26.89 -31.59 -27.83
C GLY A 172 27.69 -30.96 -26.68
N GLN A 173 27.05 -30.80 -25.53
CA GLN A 173 27.52 -30.08 -24.34
C GLN A 173 27.97 -31.03 -23.22
N ALA A 174 28.26 -32.30 -23.53
CA ALA A 174 28.65 -33.30 -22.54
C ALA A 174 30.01 -33.02 -21.85
N ARG A 175 30.83 -32.10 -22.39
CA ARG A 175 32.16 -31.75 -21.87
C ARG A 175 32.36 -30.24 -21.95
N GLY A 176 32.60 -29.59 -20.80
CA GLY A 176 32.95 -28.17 -20.70
C GLY A 176 32.11 -27.38 -19.68
N ILE A 177 32.62 -26.22 -19.27
CA ILE A 177 31.89 -25.24 -18.46
C ILE A 177 31.07 -24.37 -19.42
N ILE A 178 29.75 -24.41 -19.28
CA ILE A 178 28.83 -23.62 -20.12
C ILE A 178 28.44 -22.37 -19.32
N PRO A 179 28.58 -21.15 -19.88
CA PRO A 179 28.13 -19.96 -19.19
C PRO A 179 26.61 -20.04 -18.94
N PRO A 180 26.14 -19.76 -17.71
CA PRO A 180 24.72 -19.84 -17.41
C PRO A 180 23.96 -18.73 -18.13
N LEU A 181 22.71 -19.02 -18.50
CA LEU A 181 21.77 -17.97 -18.90
C LEU A 181 21.48 -17.11 -17.67
N THR A 182 21.82 -15.82 -17.74
CA THR A 182 21.67 -14.88 -16.62
C THR A 182 20.34 -14.11 -16.66
N ASN A 183 19.54 -14.29 -17.72
CA ASN A 183 18.35 -13.50 -18.00
C ASN A 183 17.07 -14.34 -18.14
N CYS A 184 16.98 -15.47 -17.45
CA CYS A 184 15.74 -16.26 -17.43
C CYS A 184 14.64 -15.53 -16.64
N PRO A 185 13.38 -15.54 -17.13
CA PRO A 185 12.26 -14.99 -16.37
C PRO A 185 12.10 -15.76 -15.04
N PRO A 186 11.80 -15.08 -13.93
CA PRO A 186 11.52 -15.75 -12.66
C PRO A 186 10.25 -16.60 -12.78
N TYR A 187 10.10 -17.56 -11.86
CA TYR A 187 8.90 -18.37 -11.78
C TYR A 187 7.66 -17.47 -11.56
N PRO A 188 6.65 -17.52 -12.44
CA PRO A 188 5.47 -16.68 -12.31
C PRO A 188 4.53 -17.28 -11.25
N PHE A 189 4.73 -16.89 -9.99
CA PHE A 189 3.82 -17.29 -8.91
C PHE A 189 2.39 -16.85 -9.21
N ASP A 190 1.42 -17.72 -8.92
CA ASP A 190 0.01 -17.38 -9.05
C ASP A 190 -0.41 -16.41 -7.94
N HIS A 191 -0.56 -15.14 -8.30
CA HIS A 191 -1.04 -14.08 -7.43
C HIS A 191 -2.55 -13.82 -7.56
N SER A 192 -3.31 -14.70 -8.22
CA SER A 192 -4.77 -14.56 -8.41
C SER A 192 -5.53 -14.50 -7.08
N LYS A 193 -5.04 -15.18 -6.05
CA LYS A 193 -5.59 -15.15 -4.70
C LYS A 193 -4.67 -14.37 -3.78
N ARG A 194 -5.21 -13.30 -3.19
CA ARG A 194 -4.53 -12.55 -2.14
C ARG A 194 -4.69 -13.26 -0.80
N HIS A 195 -3.64 -13.93 -0.35
CA HIS A 195 -3.54 -14.49 0.99
C HIS A 195 -3.07 -13.42 2.00
N TRP A 196 -3.92 -12.44 2.28
CA TRP A 196 -3.64 -11.36 3.23
C TRP A 196 -4.80 -11.15 4.18
N THR A 197 -4.56 -11.29 5.48
CA THR A 197 -5.51 -11.01 6.56
C THR A 197 -4.96 -9.89 7.42
N GLU A 198 -5.73 -8.81 7.59
CA GLU A 198 -5.36 -7.67 8.42
C GLU A 198 -6.50 -7.38 9.39
N SER A 199 -6.17 -7.17 10.67
CA SER A 199 -7.17 -6.81 11.68
C SER A 199 -7.66 -5.39 11.47
N ARG A 200 -8.88 -5.10 11.93
CA ARG A 200 -9.43 -3.73 11.95
C ARG A 200 -8.47 -2.76 12.65
N LEU A 201 -7.94 -3.14 13.82
CA LEU A 201 -7.01 -2.31 14.60
C LEU A 201 -5.74 -1.95 13.82
N SER A 202 -5.14 -2.93 13.14
CA SER A 202 -3.95 -2.70 12.31
C SER A 202 -4.26 -1.77 11.14
N LYS A 203 -5.38 -2.03 10.45
CA LYS A 203 -5.82 -1.23 9.32
C LYS A 203 -6.12 0.22 9.74
N ASP A 204 -6.84 0.41 10.84
CA ASP A 204 -7.22 1.72 11.37
C ASP A 204 -5.99 2.50 11.85
N TYR A 205 -5.00 1.82 12.45
CA TYR A 205 -3.73 2.45 12.83
C TYR A 205 -2.91 2.89 11.61
N ARG A 206 -2.80 2.02 10.59
CA ARG A 206 -1.99 2.24 9.38
C ARG A 206 -2.62 3.29 8.45
N LEU A 207 -3.95 3.34 8.40
CA LEU A 207 -4.73 4.25 7.56
C LEU A 207 -5.34 5.40 8.36
N ARG A 208 -4.87 5.66 9.58
CA ARG A 208 -5.39 6.73 10.43
C ARG A 208 -5.32 8.06 9.69
N GLN A 209 -6.44 8.78 9.66
CA GLN A 209 -6.45 10.12 9.12
C GLN A 209 -5.66 11.04 10.06
N ARG A 210 -4.85 11.93 9.49
CA ARG A 210 -4.11 12.92 10.26
C ARG A 210 -5.12 13.94 10.78
N LEU A 211 -5.36 13.94 12.09
CA LEU A 211 -6.23 14.93 12.71
C LEU A 211 -5.58 16.30 12.60
N SER A 212 -6.38 17.28 12.17
CA SER A 212 -6.07 18.69 12.33
C SER A 212 -6.42 19.12 13.76
N GLY A 213 -5.52 19.85 14.41
CA GLY A 213 -5.71 20.35 15.76
C GLY A 213 -4.66 19.85 16.76
N TYR A 214 -3.95 20.78 17.37
CA TYR A 214 -2.85 20.51 18.33
C TYR A 214 -3.35 19.93 19.67
N MET A 215 -4.64 20.08 19.98
CA MET A 215 -5.22 19.80 21.31
C MET A 215 -6.05 18.52 21.38
N LEU A 216 -6.37 17.87 20.25
CA LEU A 216 -7.26 16.69 20.25
C LEU A 216 -6.51 15.35 20.34
N GLY A 217 -5.24 15.30 19.93
CA GLY A 217 -4.42 14.08 20.05
C GLY A 217 -4.66 13.10 18.92
N VAL A 218 -4.71 11.80 19.23
CA VAL A 218 -4.89 10.71 18.25
C VAL A 218 -6.15 9.90 18.55
N PRO A 219 -6.86 9.34 17.55
CA PRO A 219 -7.98 8.45 17.82
C PRO A 219 -7.50 7.24 18.64
N ALA A 220 -8.28 6.80 19.62
CA ALA A 220 -7.95 5.58 20.36
C ALA A 220 -7.96 4.38 19.40
N SER A 221 -7.13 3.38 19.64
CA SER A 221 -6.97 2.24 18.70
C SER A 221 -8.24 1.40 18.57
N ASP A 222 -8.98 1.24 19.66
CA ASP A 222 -10.14 0.38 19.81
C ASP A 222 -11.47 1.14 19.79
N TRP A 223 -11.45 2.42 19.40
CA TRP A 223 -12.63 3.28 19.47
C TRP A 223 -13.82 2.79 18.66
N ASN A 224 -15.01 3.07 19.19
CA ASN A 224 -16.29 2.78 18.57
C ASN A 224 -16.76 4.01 17.77
N PRO A 225 -17.07 3.91 16.48
CA PRO A 225 -17.58 5.05 15.70
C PRO A 225 -18.85 5.72 16.28
N LEU A 226 -19.64 4.99 17.07
CA LEU A 226 -20.81 5.54 17.77
C LEU A 226 -20.44 6.33 19.04
N GLN A 227 -19.26 6.07 19.59
CA GLN A 227 -18.72 6.73 20.77
C GLN A 227 -17.22 7.01 20.56
N PRO A 228 -16.90 8.01 19.73
CA PRO A 228 -15.54 8.38 19.42
C PRO A 228 -14.71 8.69 20.65
N SER A 229 -13.45 8.27 20.62
CA SER A 229 -12.49 8.65 21.65
C SER A 229 -11.14 9.02 21.08
N TRP A 230 -10.55 10.07 21.66
CA TRP A 230 -9.22 10.55 21.33
C TRP A 230 -8.35 10.56 22.58
N ARG A 231 -7.10 10.10 22.43
CA ARG A 231 -6.10 10.03 23.48
C ARG A 231 -5.09 11.16 23.31
N TYR A 232 -4.70 11.74 24.44
CA TYR A 232 -3.77 12.84 24.52
C TYR A 232 -2.79 12.66 25.66
N TRP A 233 -1.53 13.03 25.43
CA TRP A 233 -0.48 13.03 26.45
C TRP A 233 -0.05 14.46 26.75
N LEU A 234 -0.46 14.98 27.90
CA LEU A 234 -0.16 16.34 28.34
C LEU A 234 1.17 16.36 29.11
N CYS A 235 2.18 16.99 28.54
CA CYS A 235 3.43 17.34 29.23
C CYS A 235 4.00 18.67 28.71
N THR A 236 4.87 19.30 29.50
CA THR A 236 5.51 20.56 29.10
C THR A 236 6.62 20.36 28.07
N GLU A 237 7.23 19.17 27.99
CA GLU A 237 8.18 18.82 26.94
C GLU A 237 7.57 18.94 25.53
N THR A 238 6.36 18.39 25.35
CA THR A 238 5.64 18.50 24.08
C THR A 238 4.88 19.82 23.98
N MET A 239 4.46 20.42 25.10
CA MET A 239 3.65 21.64 25.14
C MET A 239 4.18 22.66 26.14
N PRO A 240 5.28 23.36 25.81
CA PRO A 240 5.97 24.23 26.77
C PRO A 240 5.11 25.33 27.37
N TRP A 241 4.08 25.78 26.64
CA TRP A 241 3.15 26.79 27.12
C TRP A 241 2.29 26.33 28.31
N LEU A 242 2.04 25.04 28.50
CA LEU A 242 1.29 24.54 29.67
C LEU A 242 2.03 24.81 30.98
N ALA A 243 3.36 24.93 30.95
CA ALA A 243 4.15 25.32 32.12
C ALA A 243 3.80 26.73 32.65
N ASN A 244 3.08 27.53 31.85
CA ASN A 244 2.71 28.90 32.20
C ASN A 244 1.31 28.99 32.84
N HIS A 245 0.64 27.86 33.10
CA HIS A 245 -0.63 27.82 33.82
C HIS A 245 -0.47 27.03 35.12
N VAL A 246 -0.01 27.71 36.15
CA VAL A 246 0.34 27.11 37.44
C VAL A 246 -0.69 27.52 38.49
N VAL A 247 -1.25 26.56 39.21
CA VAL A 247 -2.20 26.78 40.31
C VAL A 247 -1.63 26.12 41.56
N ASN A 248 -1.45 26.89 42.63
CA ASN A 248 -0.86 26.44 43.90
C ASN A 248 0.47 25.69 43.73
N GLY A 249 1.32 26.16 42.80
CA GLY A 249 2.63 25.59 42.52
C GLY A 249 2.64 24.38 41.59
N VAL A 250 1.48 23.93 41.09
CA VAL A 250 1.39 22.80 40.16
C VAL A 250 0.92 23.28 38.78
N ALA A 251 1.62 22.88 37.72
CA ALA A 251 1.16 23.10 36.35
C ALA A 251 -0.09 22.24 36.07
N VAL A 252 -1.17 22.88 35.63
CA VAL A 252 -2.44 22.21 35.34
C VAL A 252 -2.98 22.65 33.99
N CYS A 253 -3.65 21.73 33.27
CA CYS A 253 -4.35 22.07 32.05
C CYS A 253 -5.43 23.11 32.37
N PRO A 254 -5.47 24.24 31.65
CA PRO A 254 -6.53 25.23 31.82
C PRO A 254 -7.90 24.62 31.52
N GLY A 255 -8.95 25.07 32.21
CA GLY A 255 -10.33 24.70 31.90
C GLY A 255 -10.70 25.04 30.45
N ALA A 256 -10.28 26.21 29.97
CA ALA A 256 -10.42 26.59 28.55
C ALA A 256 -9.71 25.60 27.60
N GLY A 257 -8.61 24.98 28.04
CA GLY A 257 -7.94 23.94 27.27
C GLY A 257 -8.78 22.68 27.15
N MET A 258 -9.45 22.26 28.23
CA MET A 258 -10.38 21.12 28.20
C MET A 258 -11.60 21.40 27.31
N VAL A 259 -12.11 22.65 27.29
CA VAL A 259 -13.16 23.07 26.36
C VAL A 259 -12.67 22.95 24.92
N VAL A 260 -11.45 23.41 24.62
CA VAL A 260 -10.88 23.28 23.26
C VAL A 260 -10.71 21.81 22.86
N MET A 261 -10.31 20.92 23.77
CA MET A 261 -10.29 19.47 23.48
C MET A 261 -11.68 18.97 23.08
N ALA A 262 -12.72 19.40 23.79
CA ALA A 262 -14.10 19.03 23.49
C ALA A 262 -14.56 19.59 22.13
N LEU A 263 -14.34 20.87 21.87
CA LEU A 263 -14.72 21.51 20.60
C LEU A 263 -14.02 20.87 19.40
N GLU A 264 -12.72 20.58 19.50
CA GLU A 264 -12.00 19.89 18.42
C GLU A 264 -12.55 18.47 18.18
N SER A 265 -12.94 17.75 19.24
CA SER A 265 -13.53 16.41 19.13
C SER A 265 -14.87 16.44 18.37
N VAL A 266 -15.71 17.43 18.65
CA VAL A 266 -16.99 17.65 17.96
C VAL A 266 -16.75 18.13 16.52
N LYS A 267 -15.75 18.97 16.29
CA LYS A 267 -15.35 19.41 14.95
C LYS A 267 -14.99 18.22 14.06
N GLN A 268 -14.23 17.26 14.57
CA GLN A 268 -13.92 16.03 13.83
C GLN A 268 -15.17 15.23 13.46
N MET A 269 -16.17 15.20 14.35
CA MET A 269 -17.46 14.57 14.06
C MET A 269 -18.25 15.29 12.98
N ALA A 270 -18.26 16.62 13.00
CA ALA A 270 -18.88 17.41 11.94
C ALA A 270 -18.20 17.19 10.58
N VAL A 271 -16.86 17.20 10.54
CA VAL A 271 -16.08 16.97 9.31
C VAL A 271 -16.32 15.56 8.76
N ALA A 272 -16.36 14.53 9.62
CA ALA A 272 -16.65 13.16 9.20
C ALA A 272 -18.05 13.01 8.57
N LYS A 273 -18.99 13.90 8.91
CA LYS A 273 -20.34 13.99 8.31
C LYS A 273 -20.45 15.03 7.20
N SER A 274 -19.33 15.59 6.74
CA SER A 274 -19.30 16.69 5.74
C SER A 274 -20.13 17.91 6.13
N ARG A 275 -20.25 18.21 7.43
CA ARG A 275 -20.95 19.38 7.95
C ARG A 275 -19.99 20.57 8.10
N VAL A 276 -20.41 21.73 7.64
CA VAL A 276 -19.69 22.99 7.85
C VAL A 276 -20.07 23.56 9.21
N VAL A 277 -19.09 23.79 10.07
CA VAL A 277 -19.31 24.36 11.41
C VAL A 277 -19.15 25.87 11.35
N SER A 278 -20.22 26.60 11.68
CA SER A 278 -20.22 28.08 11.77
C SER A 278 -19.81 28.60 13.15
N GLY A 279 -20.07 27.81 14.20
CA GLY A 279 -19.78 28.14 15.59
C GLY A 279 -20.14 26.98 16.52
N PHE A 280 -19.80 27.13 17.80
CA PHE A 280 -20.12 26.16 18.85
C PHE A 280 -20.81 26.89 20.01
N LEU A 281 -21.87 26.28 20.53
CA LEU A 281 -22.54 26.73 21.75
C LEU A 281 -22.35 25.66 22.83
N VAL A 282 -21.60 26.01 23.87
CA VAL A 282 -21.43 25.16 25.06
C VAL A 282 -22.55 25.51 26.05
N LYS A 283 -23.53 24.61 26.22
CA LYS A 283 -24.68 24.88 27.10
C LYS A 283 -24.36 24.71 28.59
N ASP A 284 -23.60 23.68 28.92
CA ASP A 284 -23.16 23.37 30.27
C ASP A 284 -21.72 22.87 30.19
N ALA A 285 -20.87 23.34 31.11
CA ALA A 285 -19.46 23.00 31.22
C ALA A 285 -19.11 22.79 32.69
N GLN A 286 -19.03 21.54 33.11
CA GLN A 286 -18.68 21.19 34.49
C GLN A 286 -17.21 20.80 34.56
N PHE A 287 -16.43 21.39 35.47
CA PHE A 287 -15.03 21.03 35.71
C PHE A 287 -14.90 20.36 37.08
N ILE A 288 -14.64 19.06 37.10
CA ILE A 288 -14.67 18.26 38.34
C ILE A 288 -13.29 18.12 38.97
N SER A 289 -12.25 17.94 38.16
CA SER A 289 -10.87 17.84 38.63
C SER A 289 -9.89 18.44 37.63
N PRO A 290 -8.85 19.15 38.08
CA PRO A 290 -7.82 19.66 37.19
C PRO A 290 -7.00 18.49 36.62
N ILE A 291 -6.53 18.66 35.39
CA ILE A 291 -5.58 17.73 34.77
C ILE A 291 -4.16 18.23 35.11
N PRO A 292 -3.37 17.53 35.93
CA PRO A 292 -1.99 17.91 36.17
C PRO A 292 -1.18 17.81 34.86
N VAL A 293 -0.20 18.68 34.68
CA VAL A 293 0.73 18.61 33.55
C VAL A 293 2.12 18.32 34.11
N LYS A 294 2.73 17.24 33.61
CA LYS A 294 4.08 16.83 34.02
C LYS A 294 5.13 17.39 33.07
N GLU A 295 6.39 17.37 33.48
CA GLU A 295 7.49 17.86 32.65
C GLU A 295 7.82 16.88 31.53
N ASP A 296 8.12 15.63 31.91
CA ASP A 296 8.56 14.58 30.98
C ASP A 296 7.41 13.92 30.23
N PHE A 297 7.67 13.49 29.00
CA PHE A 297 6.72 12.68 28.22
C PHE A 297 6.44 11.30 28.86
N GLN A 298 7.42 10.67 29.51
CA GLN A 298 7.24 9.34 30.15
C GLN A 298 6.20 9.36 31.27
N ASN A 299 6.13 10.48 32.00
CA ASN A 299 5.17 10.70 33.08
C ASN A 299 4.00 11.58 32.64
N SER A 300 3.81 11.77 31.33
CA SER A 300 2.76 12.64 30.80
C SER A 300 1.38 12.22 31.28
N SER A 301 0.52 13.21 31.48
CA SER A 301 -0.85 12.92 31.92
C SER A 301 -1.68 12.50 30.71
N GLU A 302 -2.11 11.24 30.71
CA GLU A 302 -2.96 10.71 29.67
C GLU A 302 -4.40 11.16 29.88
N ALA A 303 -4.89 11.99 28.96
CA ALA A 303 -6.27 12.45 28.90
C ALA A 303 -6.99 11.80 27.71
N VAL A 304 -8.26 11.48 27.89
CA VAL A 304 -9.13 10.93 26.84
C VAL A 304 -10.38 11.79 26.71
N ALA A 305 -10.62 12.28 25.50
CA ALA A 305 -11.87 12.94 25.14
C ALA A 305 -12.78 11.91 24.46
N GLU A 306 -13.94 11.67 25.06
CA GLU A 306 -14.95 10.76 24.56
C GLU A 306 -16.19 11.54 24.15
N VAL A 307 -16.70 11.30 22.94
CA VAL A 307 -17.85 12.01 22.38
C VAL A 307 -19.01 11.04 22.25
N ARG A 308 -20.21 11.50 22.61
CA ARG A 308 -21.45 10.79 22.41
C ARG A 308 -22.46 11.71 21.74
N SER A 309 -23.07 11.27 20.65
CA SER A 309 -24.19 12.01 20.05
C SER A 309 -25.44 11.86 20.91
N ILE A 310 -26.10 12.97 21.23
CA ILE A 310 -27.37 13.00 21.95
C ILE A 310 -28.47 12.88 20.89
N GLN A 311 -28.96 11.67 20.65
CA GLN A 311 -30.05 11.45 19.70
C GLN A 311 -31.40 11.78 20.34
N ASN A 312 -32.16 12.67 19.71
CA ASN A 312 -33.58 12.81 19.98
C ASN A 312 -34.34 11.77 19.15
N VAL A 313 -35.40 11.15 19.72
CA VAL A 313 -36.17 10.06 19.10
C VAL A 313 -36.71 10.41 17.70
N HIS A 314 -36.88 11.70 17.41
CA HIS A 314 -37.41 12.21 16.14
C HIS A 314 -36.35 12.70 15.14
N GLU A 315 -35.06 12.69 15.50
CA GLU A 315 -34.02 13.34 14.72
C GLU A 315 -32.93 12.33 14.32
N LYS A 316 -32.92 11.95 13.04
CA LYS A 316 -31.98 10.94 12.49
C LYS A 316 -30.52 11.36 12.58
N ASP A 317 -30.25 12.66 12.71
CA ASP A 317 -28.89 13.18 12.60
C ASP A 317 -28.67 14.38 13.55
N SER A 318 -28.54 14.07 14.83
CA SER A 318 -28.38 15.08 15.88
C SER A 318 -27.12 15.91 15.70
N ALA A 319 -27.28 17.23 15.86
CA ALA A 319 -26.18 18.19 15.99
C ALA A 319 -25.74 18.40 17.45
N SER A 320 -26.34 17.66 18.39
CA SER A 320 -26.03 17.72 19.82
C SER A 320 -25.08 16.61 20.26
N TYR A 321 -24.03 16.98 21.00
CA TYR A 321 -23.02 16.05 21.50
C TYR A 321 -22.79 16.24 22.99
N GLU A 322 -22.63 15.15 23.73
CA GLU A 322 -22.06 15.12 25.08
C GLU A 322 -20.59 14.75 24.96
N VAL A 323 -19.68 15.60 25.42
CA VAL A 323 -18.25 15.30 25.45
C VAL A 323 -17.79 15.10 26.87
N ARG A 324 -17.05 14.03 27.14
CA ARG A 324 -16.47 13.75 28.45
C ARG A 324 -14.96 13.65 28.34
N VAL A 325 -14.27 14.41 29.19
CA VAL A 325 -12.82 14.34 29.30
C VAL A 325 -12.43 13.59 30.56
N PHE A 326 -11.63 12.53 30.42
CA PHE A 326 -11.18 11.69 31.52
C PHE A 326 -9.66 11.60 31.60
N LEU A 327 -9.16 11.33 32.80
CA LEU A 327 -7.75 11.05 33.05
C LEU A 327 -7.54 9.55 33.29
N PHE A 328 -6.49 8.99 32.72
CA PHE A 328 -5.97 7.68 33.10
C PHE A 328 -4.78 7.86 34.04
N THR A 329 -5.01 7.63 35.33
CA THR A 329 -3.95 7.57 36.35
C THR A 329 -4.10 6.27 37.12
N ASP A 330 -3.07 5.42 37.14
CA ASP A 330 -2.92 4.22 37.97
C ASP A 330 -4.25 3.60 38.47
N ALA A 331 -5.03 3.08 37.52
CA ALA A 331 -6.29 2.35 37.73
C ALA A 331 -7.54 3.13 38.20
N ARG A 332 -7.61 4.47 38.02
CA ARG A 332 -8.85 5.25 38.24
C ARG A 332 -9.19 6.17 37.07
N VAL A 333 -10.45 6.11 36.64
CA VAL A 333 -11.03 7.06 35.68
C VAL A 333 -11.61 8.23 36.47
N ARG A 334 -11.16 9.46 36.19
CA ARG A 334 -11.75 10.68 36.76
C ARG A 334 -12.36 11.52 35.65
N ARG A 335 -13.66 11.79 35.74
CA ARG A 335 -14.33 12.77 34.88
C ARG A 335 -13.77 14.15 35.24
N SER A 336 -13.24 14.86 34.26
CA SER A 336 -12.64 16.19 34.44
C SER A 336 -13.50 17.28 33.81
N GLY A 337 -14.31 16.96 32.79
CA GLY A 337 -15.45 17.79 32.43
C GLY A 337 -16.46 17.20 31.45
N SER A 338 -17.59 17.91 31.29
CA SER A 338 -18.71 17.56 30.40
C SER A 338 -19.13 18.80 29.60
N SER A 339 -19.19 18.74 28.26
CA SER A 339 -19.81 19.78 27.42
C SER A 339 -21.00 19.23 26.64
N SER A 340 -22.04 20.05 26.45
CA SER A 340 -23.13 19.75 25.51
C SER A 340 -23.14 20.76 24.37
N ASP A 341 -22.79 20.32 23.15
CA ASP A 341 -22.47 21.21 22.02
C ASP A 341 -23.49 21.12 20.87
N TRP A 342 -23.87 22.28 20.33
CA TRP A 342 -24.72 22.46 19.12
C TRP A 342 -23.91 22.92 17.90
N VAL A 343 -24.27 22.40 16.72
CA VAL A 343 -23.82 22.88 15.40
C VAL A 343 -25.04 23.05 14.50
N ASP A 344 -25.74 24.16 14.66
CA ASP A 344 -26.31 25.01 13.60
C ASP A 344 -26.88 26.24 14.33
N GLU A 345 -26.18 27.37 14.28
CA GLU A 345 -26.63 28.59 14.96
C GLU A 345 -27.86 29.14 14.23
N ASP A 346 -29.05 29.08 14.85
CA ASP A 346 -30.12 29.99 14.46
C ASP A 346 -29.59 31.42 14.66
N SER A 347 -29.78 32.28 13.67
CA SER A 347 -29.20 33.63 13.64
C SER A 347 -29.59 34.47 14.86
N ARG A 348 -30.70 34.11 15.52
CA ARG A 348 -31.22 34.73 16.73
C ARG A 348 -30.35 34.50 17.97
N SER A 349 -29.95 33.26 18.26
CA SER A 349 -29.16 32.95 19.46
C SER A 349 -27.78 33.62 19.43
N ARG A 350 -27.20 33.77 18.23
CA ARG A 350 -25.96 34.51 18.03
C ARG A 350 -26.11 36.01 18.33
N MET A 351 -27.26 36.58 17.94
CA MET A 351 -27.56 37.98 18.16
C MET A 351 -27.75 38.25 19.65
N GLU A 352 -28.50 37.39 20.35
CA GLU A 352 -28.71 37.48 21.80
C GLU A 352 -27.37 37.38 22.58
N ALA A 353 -26.51 36.41 22.24
CA ALA A 353 -25.20 36.29 22.87
C ALA A 353 -24.31 37.50 22.62
N LYS A 354 -24.39 38.08 21.41
CA LYS A 354 -23.66 39.30 21.08
C LYS A 354 -24.17 40.50 21.88
N ASP A 355 -25.48 40.67 21.98
CA ASP A 355 -26.09 41.77 22.73
C ASP A 355 -25.74 41.69 24.22
N GLN A 356 -25.67 40.48 24.79
CA GLN A 356 -25.18 40.27 26.16
C GLN A 356 -23.72 40.69 26.33
N VAL A 357 -22.83 40.31 25.41
CA VAL A 357 -21.42 40.70 25.44
C VAL A 357 -21.25 42.21 25.27
N ASP A 358 -21.95 42.82 24.31
CA ASP A 358 -21.91 44.26 24.07
C ASP A 358 -22.44 45.05 25.29
N SER A 359 -23.48 44.55 25.94
CA SER A 359 -24.01 45.10 27.20
C SER A 359 -23.00 45.00 28.36
N ALA A 360 -22.32 43.85 28.50
CA ALA A 360 -21.27 43.67 29.51
C ALA A 360 -20.05 44.59 29.26
N PHE A 361 -19.67 44.80 28.00
CA PHE A 361 -18.64 45.79 27.64
C PHE A 361 -19.06 47.21 28.03
N ALA A 362 -20.35 47.54 27.89
CA ALA A 362 -20.86 48.86 28.27
C ALA A 362 -20.94 49.04 29.80
N SER A 363 -21.17 47.98 30.59
CA SER A 363 -21.24 48.07 32.05
C SER A 363 -19.86 48.16 32.72
N CYS A 364 -18.82 47.58 32.11
CA CYS A 364 -17.46 47.54 32.66
C CYS A 364 -16.71 48.87 32.51
N VAL A 365 -16.95 49.82 33.41
CA VAL A 365 -16.37 51.17 33.35
C VAL A 365 -15.13 51.39 34.21
N LYS A 366 -14.82 50.55 35.20
CA LYS A 366 -13.66 50.77 36.09
C LYS A 366 -12.41 50.09 35.56
N PRO A 367 -11.39 50.84 35.10
CA PRO A 367 -10.18 50.24 34.58
C PRO A 367 -9.30 49.66 35.69
N THR A 368 -8.64 48.54 35.40
CA THR A 368 -7.63 47.89 36.24
C THR A 368 -6.37 47.67 35.41
N ASN A 369 -5.20 47.92 36.02
CA ASN A 369 -3.93 47.65 35.37
C ASN A 369 -3.68 46.13 35.26
N SER A 370 -3.28 45.67 34.08
CA SER A 370 -2.98 44.25 33.82
C SER A 370 -1.95 43.66 34.80
N ARG A 371 -0.89 44.42 35.14
CA ARG A 371 0.12 43.98 36.11
C ARG A 371 -0.49 43.73 37.48
N SER A 372 -1.29 44.67 37.98
CA SER A 372 -1.96 44.55 39.29
C SER A 372 -2.93 43.37 39.32
N PHE A 373 -3.65 43.12 38.22
CA PHE A 373 -4.53 41.96 38.09
C PHE A 373 -3.75 40.64 38.20
N TYR A 374 -2.67 40.49 37.44
CA TYR A 374 -1.87 39.26 37.48
C TYR A 374 -1.08 39.10 38.78
N GLU A 375 -0.74 40.19 39.46
CA GLU A 375 -0.15 40.17 40.81
C GLU A 375 -1.17 39.69 41.85
N PHE A 376 -2.41 40.20 41.79
CA PHE A 376 -3.53 39.68 42.59
C PHE A 376 -3.81 38.19 42.34
N CYS A 377 -3.79 37.73 41.07
CA CYS A 377 -3.92 36.31 40.76
C CYS A 377 -2.80 35.48 41.41
N ARG A 378 -1.55 35.96 41.34
CA ARG A 378 -0.39 35.30 41.93
C ARG A 378 -0.51 35.19 43.45
N GLU A 379 -0.93 36.27 44.12
CA GLU A 379 -1.20 36.28 45.56
C GLU A 379 -2.34 35.33 45.93
N SER A 380 -3.31 35.14 45.03
CA SER A 380 -4.41 34.16 45.16
C SER A 380 -4.01 32.73 44.79
N GLY A 381 -2.73 32.44 44.55
CA GLY A 381 -2.23 31.11 44.21
C GLY A 381 -2.28 30.74 42.71
N ILE A 382 -2.73 31.65 41.85
CA ILE A 382 -2.83 31.43 40.39
C ILE A 382 -1.68 32.16 39.69
N GLN A 383 -0.69 31.37 39.27
CA GLN A 383 0.54 31.85 38.65
C GLN A 383 0.46 31.70 37.13
N TYR A 384 -0.05 32.74 36.47
CA TYR A 384 0.03 32.85 35.01
C TYR A 384 1.44 33.25 34.59
N GLY A 385 2.03 32.50 33.66
CA GLY A 385 3.26 32.86 32.94
C GLY A 385 2.96 33.69 31.68
N PRO A 386 3.99 34.10 30.92
CA PRO A 386 3.83 34.95 29.74
C PRO A 386 2.77 34.50 28.74
N SER A 387 2.59 33.18 28.60
CA SER A 387 1.60 32.57 27.70
C SER A 387 0.13 32.83 28.08
N PHE A 388 -0.15 33.14 29.34
CA PHE A 388 -1.50 33.34 29.88
C PHE A 388 -1.73 34.76 30.39
N ARG A 389 -0.72 35.64 30.28
CA ARG A 389 -0.82 37.05 30.63
C ARG A 389 -1.30 37.90 29.46
N LEU A 390 -2.48 37.56 28.94
CA LEU A 390 -3.02 38.12 27.69
C LEU A 390 -4.00 39.27 27.88
N LEU A 391 -4.48 39.47 29.10
CA LEU A 391 -5.47 40.50 29.39
C LEU A 391 -4.81 41.88 29.41
N SER A 392 -5.41 42.80 28.69
CA SER A 392 -5.04 44.21 28.55
C SER A 392 -6.31 45.06 28.55
N ASN A 393 -6.22 46.34 28.92
CA ASN A 393 -7.40 47.22 29.01
C ASN A 393 -8.53 46.60 29.86
N ILE A 394 -8.16 45.95 30.96
CA ILE A 394 -9.10 45.25 31.84
C ILE A 394 -9.99 46.31 32.47
N ALA A 395 -11.30 46.12 32.36
CA ALA A 395 -12.27 46.90 33.08
C ALA A 395 -13.29 45.97 33.74
N TRP A 396 -13.89 46.45 34.83
CA TRP A 396 -14.92 45.70 35.55
C TRP A 396 -16.03 46.65 36.00
N ASP A 397 -17.23 46.11 36.19
CA ASP A 397 -18.35 46.83 36.76
C ASP A 397 -18.33 46.70 38.29
N SER A 398 -18.37 47.82 39.01
CA SER A 398 -18.59 47.77 40.45
C SER A 398 -20.09 47.74 40.73
N HIS A 399 -20.75 46.65 40.38
CA HIS A 399 -21.98 46.35 41.11
C HIS A 399 -21.58 46.07 42.56
N TYR A 400 -21.95 47.04 43.39
CA TYR A 400 -21.59 47.23 44.80
C TYR A 400 -21.53 45.91 45.59
N TYR A 401 -20.37 45.68 46.24
CA TYR A 401 -20.33 44.91 47.48
C TYR A 401 -20.95 45.81 48.58
N ASP A 402 -22.27 45.99 48.55
CA ASP A 402 -23.00 46.48 49.70
C ASP A 402 -23.07 45.32 50.71
N PRO A 403 -22.42 45.39 51.88
CA PRO A 403 -22.47 44.33 52.88
C PRO A 403 -23.88 44.01 53.40
N SER A 404 -24.86 44.88 53.10
CA SER A 404 -26.27 44.69 53.44
C SER A 404 -27.10 44.02 52.33
N LEU A 405 -26.55 43.85 51.14
CA LEU A 405 -27.17 43.10 50.04
C LEU A 405 -26.57 41.68 49.97
N SER A 406 -27.42 40.70 49.70
CA SER A 406 -27.00 39.32 49.45
C SER A 406 -25.98 39.29 48.29
N PRO A 407 -24.93 38.45 48.35
CA PRO A 407 -24.06 38.24 47.20
C PRO A 407 -24.93 37.88 45.98
N PRO A 408 -24.61 38.38 44.79
CA PRO A 408 -25.39 38.05 43.60
C PRO A 408 -25.33 36.53 43.37
N ASP A 409 -26.47 35.96 42.99
CA ASP A 409 -26.64 34.51 42.80
C ASP A 409 -25.62 33.98 41.78
N ALA A 410 -25.34 32.67 41.77
CA ALA A 410 -24.34 32.05 40.88
C ALA A 410 -24.59 32.33 39.38
N ASP A 411 -25.81 32.76 39.02
CA ASP A 411 -26.22 33.21 37.69
C ASP A 411 -25.67 34.58 37.28
N HIS A 412 -25.06 35.34 38.19
CA HIS A 412 -24.40 36.63 37.93
C HIS A 412 -22.88 36.45 37.91
N SER A 413 -22.38 35.84 36.84
CA SER A 413 -20.94 35.70 36.61
C SER A 413 -20.30 37.07 36.35
N GLN A 414 -19.15 37.33 36.99
CA GLN A 414 -18.34 38.51 36.67
C GLN A 414 -17.65 38.29 35.32
N VAL A 415 -18.00 39.09 34.32
CA VAL A 415 -17.38 39.03 33.00
C VAL A 415 -16.06 39.79 33.04
N ILE A 416 -14.94 39.08 33.04
CA ILE A 416 -13.61 39.70 32.92
C ILE A 416 -13.25 39.77 31.44
N LEU A 417 -13.23 40.99 30.90
CA LEU A 417 -12.93 41.29 29.50
C LEU A 417 -11.56 41.96 29.37
N GLY A 418 -10.93 41.84 28.18
CA GLY A 418 -9.63 42.47 27.89
C GLY A 418 -8.63 41.63 27.11
N MET A 419 -9.00 40.44 26.63
CA MET A 419 -8.11 39.65 25.77
C MET A 419 -8.05 40.27 24.37
N ASN A 420 -6.89 40.78 23.98
CA ASN A 420 -6.64 41.13 22.58
C ASN A 420 -6.48 39.84 21.77
N THR A 421 -7.40 39.59 20.84
CA THR A 421 -7.34 38.43 19.95
C THR A 421 -6.44 38.69 18.75
N PRO A 422 -5.95 37.64 18.04
CA PRO A 422 -5.27 37.80 16.75
C PRO A 422 -6.01 38.72 15.79
N ARG A 423 -7.35 38.61 15.75
CA ARG A 423 -8.22 39.46 14.94
C ARG A 423 -8.15 40.94 15.33
N ASP A 424 -8.07 41.27 16.62
CA ASP A 424 -7.97 42.66 17.06
C ASP A 424 -6.65 43.29 16.61
N HIS A 425 -5.56 42.51 16.61
CA HIS A 425 -4.28 42.93 16.05
C HIS A 425 -4.35 43.13 14.53
N TYR A 426 -4.99 42.22 13.79
CA TYR A 426 -5.24 42.43 12.36
C TYR A 426 -6.05 43.69 12.07
N ALA A 427 -7.13 43.93 12.83
CA ALA A 427 -7.97 45.10 12.66
C ALA A 427 -7.21 46.42 12.93
N ARG A 428 -6.19 46.39 13.79
CA ARG A 428 -5.30 47.51 14.10
C ARG A 428 -4.07 47.60 13.18
N GLY A 429 -3.83 46.63 12.30
CA GLY A 429 -2.61 46.57 11.48
C GLY A 429 -1.34 46.27 12.27
N GLU A 430 -1.48 45.67 13.46
CA GLU A 430 -0.36 45.33 14.34
C GLU A 430 0.14 43.90 14.08
N PRO A 431 1.45 43.63 14.22
CA PRO A 431 1.97 42.27 14.12
C PRO A 431 1.40 41.40 15.25
N ILE A 432 0.88 40.23 14.91
CA ILE A 432 0.32 39.30 15.91
C ILE A 432 1.46 38.76 16.78
N PRO A 433 1.39 38.97 18.12
CA PRO A 433 2.37 38.40 19.03
C PRO A 433 2.49 36.87 18.89
N LEU A 434 3.72 36.34 19.01
CA LEU A 434 4.02 34.92 18.79
C LEU A 434 3.11 33.98 19.61
N HIS A 435 2.74 34.37 20.83
CA HIS A 435 1.89 33.57 21.71
C HIS A 435 0.43 33.48 21.23
N LEU A 436 -0.05 34.47 20.46
CA LEU A 436 -1.38 34.46 19.82
C LEU A 436 -1.41 33.70 18.49
N LYS A 437 -0.25 33.39 17.88
CA LYS A 437 -0.16 32.52 16.69
C LYS A 437 -0.32 31.03 17.03
N ARG A 438 -0.54 30.68 18.30
CA ARG A 438 -0.64 29.29 18.76
C ARG A 438 -1.96 28.64 18.32
N PRO A 439 -1.99 27.31 18.15
CA PRO A 439 -3.21 26.57 17.79
C PRO A 439 -4.40 26.82 18.74
N LEU A 440 -4.13 27.08 20.03
CA LEU A 440 -5.15 27.44 21.01
C LEU A 440 -6.00 28.64 20.59
N PHE A 441 -5.39 29.61 19.89
CA PHE A 441 -6.05 30.84 19.43
C PHE A 441 -6.39 30.82 17.94
N ALA A 442 -6.17 29.70 17.25
CA ALA A 442 -6.39 29.60 15.81
C ALA A 442 -7.84 29.93 15.40
N HIS A 443 -8.81 29.63 16.27
CA HIS A 443 -10.23 29.93 16.03
C HIS A 443 -10.57 31.43 16.09
N PHE A 444 -9.72 32.25 16.72
CA PHE A 444 -9.86 33.70 16.74
C PHE A 444 -9.23 34.38 15.51
N ASN A 445 -8.62 33.61 14.61
CA ASN A 445 -7.87 34.11 13.46
C ASN A 445 -8.74 34.40 12.21
N VAL A 446 -10.06 34.21 12.28
CA VAL A 446 -10.93 34.24 11.09
C VAL A 446 -11.31 35.69 10.73
N PRO A 447 -10.89 36.22 9.56
CA PRO A 447 -11.43 37.47 9.05
C PRO A 447 -12.88 37.24 8.60
N ARG A 448 -13.81 38.09 9.06
CA ARG A 448 -15.18 38.10 8.52
C ARG A 448 -15.12 38.57 7.07
N SER A 449 -15.51 37.73 6.11
CA SER A 449 -15.94 38.24 4.82
C SER A 449 -17.17 39.12 5.04
N ASN A 450 -17.18 40.33 4.46
CA ASN A 450 -18.33 41.27 4.39
C ASN A 450 -18.68 42.11 5.63
N THR A 451 -17.77 42.96 6.11
CA THR A 451 -18.23 44.25 6.69
C THR A 451 -17.35 45.40 6.21
N LYS A 452 -17.88 46.18 5.25
CA LYS A 452 -17.35 47.50 4.89
C LYS A 452 -17.55 48.42 6.10
N LEU A 453 -16.50 48.64 6.88
CA LEU A 453 -16.41 49.79 7.79
C LEU A 453 -15.17 50.55 7.37
N GLY A 454 -15.40 51.70 6.73
CA GLY A 454 -14.37 52.52 6.14
C GLY A 454 -13.53 53.22 7.19
N PHE A 455 -12.20 53.16 7.03
CA PHE A 455 -11.27 54.12 7.60
C PHE A 455 -10.11 54.37 6.61
N PRO A 456 -9.50 55.57 6.66
CA PRO A 456 -8.74 56.14 5.57
C PRO A 456 -7.32 55.59 5.47
N SER A 457 -6.85 55.55 4.24
CA SER A 457 -5.52 55.15 3.80
C SER A 457 -4.40 55.96 4.45
N LEU A 458 -3.47 55.29 5.14
CA LEU A 458 -2.12 55.79 5.42
C LEU A 458 -1.11 54.62 5.38
N THR A 459 -0.29 54.66 4.33
CA THR A 459 1.07 54.09 4.13
C THR A 459 1.34 52.60 4.42
N PRO A 460 1.89 51.83 3.45
CA PRO A 460 2.10 50.40 3.55
C PRO A 460 3.45 50.07 4.21
N SER A 461 3.41 49.47 5.40
CA SER A 461 4.51 48.65 5.93
C SER A 461 3.95 47.25 6.20
N SER A 462 3.78 46.46 5.15
CA SER A 462 2.99 45.23 5.19
C SER A 462 3.84 43.96 5.04
N GLU A 463 3.98 43.21 6.15
CA GLU A 463 3.82 41.76 6.09
C GLU A 463 2.45 41.52 5.43
N THR A 464 2.51 41.22 4.13
CA THR A 464 1.41 41.43 3.19
C THR A 464 0.44 40.24 3.26
N ASN A 465 -0.88 40.46 3.11
CA ASN A 465 -1.88 39.39 2.98
C ASN A 465 -1.64 38.57 1.68
N LEU A 466 -0.63 37.69 1.69
CA LEU A 466 -0.22 36.87 0.54
C LEU A 466 -1.37 36.03 -0.02
N TRP A 467 -2.25 35.54 0.86
CA TRP A 467 -3.46 34.81 0.47
C TRP A 467 -4.45 35.67 -0.34
N GLN A 468 -4.63 36.94 0.03
CA GLN A 468 -5.55 37.83 -0.68
C GLN A 468 -5.05 38.10 -2.11
N PHE A 469 -3.76 38.43 -2.25
CA PHE A 469 -3.15 38.58 -3.58
C PHE A 469 -3.19 37.27 -4.38
N PHE A 470 -3.01 36.12 -3.71
CA PHE A 470 -3.08 34.82 -4.37
C PHE A 470 -4.48 34.53 -4.93
N GLN A 471 -5.55 34.96 -4.24
CA GLN A 471 -6.93 34.84 -4.73
C GLN A 471 -7.27 35.85 -5.83
N GLU A 472 -6.75 37.08 -5.73
CA GLU A 472 -6.97 38.14 -6.73
C GLU A 472 -6.20 37.89 -8.03
N ALA A 473 -5.12 37.09 -7.98
CA ALA A 473 -4.34 36.69 -9.16
C ALA A 473 -5.13 35.81 -10.14
N HIS A 474 -5.13 36.20 -11.41
CA HIS A 474 -5.90 35.56 -12.47
C HIS A 474 -5.10 34.52 -13.25
N ASP A 475 -3.77 34.64 -13.27
CA ASP A 475 -2.89 33.69 -13.97
C ASP A 475 -2.05 32.83 -13.01
N ILE A 476 -1.68 31.64 -13.48
CA ILE A 476 -0.86 30.69 -12.74
C ILE A 476 0.54 31.25 -12.47
N GLN A 477 1.05 32.10 -13.37
CA GLN A 477 2.36 32.74 -13.20
C GLN A 477 2.34 33.78 -12.08
N GLU A 478 1.29 34.60 -11.99
CA GLU A 478 1.10 35.55 -10.89
C GLU A 478 0.96 34.84 -9.54
N ARG A 479 0.18 33.75 -9.50
CA ARG A 479 0.05 32.90 -8.32
C ARG A 479 1.38 32.26 -7.91
N SER A 480 2.16 31.79 -8.88
CA SER A 480 3.48 31.21 -8.63
C SER A 480 4.44 32.25 -8.04
N ALA A 481 4.45 33.48 -8.56
CA ALA A 481 5.31 34.55 -8.06
C ALA A 481 5.00 34.92 -6.60
N ILE A 482 3.73 34.89 -6.21
CA ILE A 482 3.30 35.13 -4.83
C ILE A 482 3.78 34.00 -3.90
N VAL A 483 3.66 32.75 -4.34
CA VAL A 483 4.17 31.58 -3.58
C VAL A 483 5.69 31.64 -3.44
N VAL A 484 6.41 31.94 -4.52
CA VAL A 484 7.88 32.09 -4.51
C VAL A 484 8.29 33.20 -3.55
N LYS A 485 7.59 34.33 -3.55
CA LYS A 485 7.84 35.43 -2.61
C LYS A 485 7.66 34.98 -1.15
N ALA A 486 6.63 34.20 -0.86
CA ALA A 486 6.38 33.64 0.47
C ALA A 486 7.51 32.68 0.91
N ILE A 487 7.90 31.76 0.03
CA ILE A 487 8.97 30.79 0.29
C ILE A 487 10.30 31.51 0.51
N ARG A 488 10.64 32.51 -0.31
CA ARG A 488 11.88 33.29 -0.16
C ARG A 488 11.95 34.01 1.19
N HIS A 489 10.84 34.63 1.61
CA HIS A 489 10.79 35.31 2.90
C HIS A 489 10.93 34.32 4.07
N LYS A 490 10.33 33.13 3.95
CA LYS A 490 10.44 32.07 4.95
C LYS A 490 11.86 31.48 5.02
N LEU A 491 12.51 31.27 3.88
CA LEU A 491 13.89 30.80 3.78
C LEU A 491 14.89 31.81 4.34
N ALA A 492 14.73 33.10 4.00
CA ALA A 492 15.54 34.18 4.54
C ALA A 492 15.49 34.20 6.07
N HIS A 493 14.29 34.12 6.65
CA HIS A 493 14.11 34.05 8.10
C HIS A 493 14.67 32.76 8.72
N ALA A 494 14.45 31.60 8.09
CA ALA A 494 14.89 30.30 8.63
C ALA A 494 16.41 30.10 8.56
N LEU A 495 17.06 30.62 7.51
CA LEU A 495 18.51 30.53 7.30
C LEU A 495 19.28 31.72 7.88
N GLY A 496 18.59 32.73 8.42
CA GLY A 496 19.21 33.97 8.90
C GLY A 496 19.93 34.75 7.79
N LYS A 497 19.42 34.68 6.55
CA LYS A 497 19.96 35.36 5.36
C LYS A 497 19.09 36.56 4.98
N GLU A 498 19.65 37.51 4.23
CA GLU A 498 18.83 38.58 3.64
C GLU A 498 18.02 38.04 2.45
N LEU A 499 16.90 38.69 2.12
CA LEU A 499 16.01 38.23 1.04
C LEU A 499 16.73 38.20 -0.33
N GLU A 500 17.75 39.05 -0.50
CA GLU A 500 18.59 39.16 -1.70
C GLU A 500 19.50 37.94 -1.90
N ASP A 501 19.87 37.25 -0.82
CA ASP A 501 20.73 36.06 -0.83
C ASP A 501 19.97 34.77 -1.15
N ILE A 502 18.64 34.82 -1.24
CA ILE A 502 17.79 33.70 -1.63
C ILE A 502 17.42 33.86 -3.10
N HIS A 503 18.12 33.12 -3.97
CA HIS A 503 17.90 33.13 -5.43
C HIS A 503 16.74 32.22 -5.84
N THR A 504 16.05 32.50 -6.95
CA THR A 504 14.95 31.62 -7.42
C THR A 504 15.40 30.45 -8.29
N GLY A 505 16.58 30.55 -8.91
CA GLY A 505 17.09 29.57 -9.89
C GLY A 505 17.64 28.24 -9.33
N PRO A 506 18.32 28.19 -8.17
CA PRO A 506 18.80 26.92 -7.61
C PRO A 506 17.67 26.12 -6.94
N SER A 507 17.80 24.79 -6.90
CA SER A 507 16.88 23.91 -6.18
C SER A 507 16.87 24.18 -4.68
N LEU A 508 15.83 23.75 -3.96
CA LEU A 508 15.78 23.89 -2.49
C LEU A 508 16.97 23.19 -1.82
N SER A 509 17.40 22.03 -2.32
CA SER A 509 18.56 21.29 -1.82
C SER A 509 19.86 22.12 -1.94
N ASP A 510 20.05 22.78 -3.08
CA ASP A 510 21.25 23.58 -3.36
C ASP A 510 21.32 24.86 -2.51
N GLN A 511 20.19 25.29 -1.95
CA GLN A 511 20.10 26.45 -1.05
C GLN A 511 20.24 26.09 0.43
N GLY A 512 20.55 24.83 0.74
CA GLY A 512 20.79 24.36 2.10
C GLY A 512 19.52 23.99 2.86
N VAL A 513 18.42 23.73 2.16
CA VAL A 513 17.17 23.25 2.78
C VAL A 513 17.32 21.77 3.09
N ASP A 514 17.33 21.43 4.37
CA ASP A 514 17.36 20.05 4.84
C ASP A 514 15.94 19.44 4.90
N SER A 515 15.84 18.16 5.29
CA SER A 515 14.55 17.46 5.39
C SER A 515 13.60 18.06 6.43
N LEU A 516 14.12 18.74 7.46
CA LEU A 516 13.32 19.35 8.52
C LEU A 516 12.73 20.69 8.06
N MET A 517 13.57 21.55 7.47
CA MET A 517 13.15 22.80 6.84
C MET A 517 12.20 22.56 5.67
N ALA A 518 12.40 21.51 4.89
CA ALA A 518 11.47 21.13 3.82
C ALA A 518 10.08 20.77 4.39
N MET A 519 10.03 20.13 5.57
CA MET A 519 8.78 19.89 6.30
C MET A 519 8.13 21.19 6.80
N GLU A 520 8.92 22.13 7.32
CA GLU A 520 8.42 23.44 7.77
C GLU A 520 7.88 24.29 6.62
N LEU A 521 8.58 24.33 5.48
CA LEU A 521 8.14 25.00 4.26
C LEU A 521 6.83 24.40 3.76
N ARG A 522 6.73 23.06 3.72
CA ARG A 522 5.49 22.37 3.37
C ARG A 522 4.33 22.76 4.29
N ASN A 523 4.57 22.76 5.61
CA ASN A 523 3.53 23.13 6.58
C ASN A 523 3.13 24.60 6.43
N THR A 524 4.08 25.48 6.12
CA THR A 524 3.83 26.91 5.86
C THR A 524 3.00 27.09 4.60
N ILE A 525 3.35 26.44 3.49
CA ILE A 525 2.56 26.45 2.24
C ILE A 525 1.14 25.93 2.49
N SER A 526 1.01 24.83 3.25
CA SER A 526 -0.29 24.26 3.60
C SER A 526 -1.12 25.18 4.47
N TYR A 527 -0.49 25.98 5.32
CA TYR A 527 -1.17 26.93 6.20
C TYR A 527 -1.57 28.22 5.44
N GLU A 528 -0.68 28.76 4.62
CA GLU A 528 -0.87 30.05 3.92
C GLU A 528 -1.75 29.94 2.68
N PHE A 529 -1.63 28.85 1.92
CA PHE A 529 -2.32 28.67 0.64
C PHE A 529 -3.38 27.56 0.66
N ASN A 530 -3.57 26.87 1.80
CA ASN A 530 -4.51 25.77 1.96
C ASN A 530 -4.26 24.60 0.96
N VAL A 531 -2.98 24.33 0.62
CA VAL A 531 -2.58 23.27 -0.32
C VAL A 531 -1.66 22.24 0.32
N SER A 532 -1.96 20.96 0.11
CA SER A 532 -1.05 19.87 0.47
C SER A 532 -0.12 19.52 -0.69
N VAL A 533 1.16 19.85 -0.55
CA VAL A 533 2.25 19.39 -1.42
C VAL A 533 3.04 18.30 -0.73
N ALA A 534 3.52 17.28 -1.44
CA ALA A 534 4.41 16.29 -0.84
C ALA A 534 5.85 16.83 -0.76
N VAL A 535 6.57 16.54 0.34
CA VAL A 535 7.94 17.05 0.52
C VAL A 535 8.86 16.63 -0.63
N PHE A 536 8.73 15.38 -1.12
CA PHE A 536 9.55 14.90 -2.24
C PHE A 536 9.28 15.69 -3.53
N GLU A 537 8.03 16.10 -3.80
CA GLU A 537 7.69 16.89 -4.99
C GLU A 537 8.31 18.29 -4.93
N MET A 538 8.46 18.86 -3.72
CA MET A 538 9.13 20.16 -3.53
C MET A 538 10.64 20.03 -3.67
N MET A 539 11.22 18.96 -3.12
CA MET A 539 12.66 18.72 -3.10
C MET A 539 13.20 18.25 -4.47
N ASP A 540 12.37 17.63 -5.30
CA ASP A 540 12.68 17.18 -6.65
C ASP A 540 12.50 18.31 -7.71
N ALA A 541 11.96 19.46 -7.31
CA ALA A 541 11.81 20.61 -8.18
C ALA A 541 13.18 21.22 -8.53
N ALA A 542 13.37 21.56 -9.81
CA ALA A 542 14.64 22.08 -10.30
C ALA A 542 14.98 23.47 -9.72
N ASP A 543 13.96 24.28 -9.43
CA ASP A 543 14.07 25.65 -8.97
C ASP A 543 12.84 26.06 -8.14
N LEU A 544 12.90 27.22 -7.49
CA LEU A 544 11.78 27.74 -6.67
C LEU A 544 10.56 28.10 -7.50
N ASP A 545 10.75 28.48 -8.77
CA ASP A 545 9.66 28.85 -9.67
C ASP A 545 8.79 27.63 -9.99
N GLN A 546 9.39 26.44 -10.18
CA GLN A 546 8.68 25.17 -10.31
C GLN A 546 7.92 24.79 -9.05
N VAL A 547 8.46 25.03 -7.86
CA VAL A 547 7.73 24.84 -6.60
C VAL A 547 6.52 25.77 -6.55
N GLY A 548 6.68 27.03 -6.95
CA GLY A 548 5.59 28.01 -7.05
C GLY A 548 4.47 27.57 -8.00
N ILE A 549 4.83 27.08 -9.19
CA ILE A 549 3.88 26.55 -10.19
C ILE A 549 3.17 25.30 -9.65
N LEU A 550 3.90 24.41 -8.96
CA LEU A 550 3.34 23.19 -8.40
C LEU A 550 2.25 23.51 -7.36
N VAL A 551 2.52 24.45 -6.46
CA VAL A 551 1.53 24.97 -5.50
C VAL A 551 0.35 25.62 -6.23
N ALA A 552 0.63 26.49 -7.21
CA ALA A 552 -0.41 27.20 -7.96
C ALA A 552 -1.37 26.27 -8.73
N LYS A 553 -0.87 25.16 -9.29
CA LYS A 553 -1.70 24.13 -9.95
C LYS A 553 -2.61 23.39 -8.99
N LYS A 554 -2.15 23.10 -7.78
CA LYS A 554 -2.91 22.32 -6.79
C LYS A 554 -4.05 23.11 -6.12
N VAL A 555 -4.12 24.43 -6.27
CA VAL A 555 -5.26 25.25 -5.77
C VAL A 555 -6.47 25.20 -6.69
N GLN A 556 -6.35 24.75 -7.95
CA GLN A 556 -7.48 24.73 -8.89
C GLN A 556 -8.45 23.54 -8.71
N HIS A 557 -8.26 22.68 -7.70
CA HIS A 557 -9.10 21.51 -7.45
C HIS A 557 -9.69 21.47 -6.05
#